data_AF-A0A942ANW9-F1
#
_entry.id   AF-A0A942ANW9-F1
#
_cell.length_a   1.000
_cell.length_b   1.000
_cell.length_c   1.000
_cell.angle_alpha   90.00
_cell.angle_beta   90.00
_cell.angle_gamma   90.00
#
_symmetry.space_group_name_H-M   'P 1'
#
loop_
_entity.id
_entity.type
_entity.pdbx_description
1 polymer ?
#
loop_
_entity_poly.entity_id
_entity_poly.type
_entity_poly.pdbx_seq_one_letter_code
_entity_poly.pdbx_strand_id
1 'polypeptide(L)'
;MELLSASRGFLKCNFHCHTTCSDGRLSPKDVMAAYRALDYDVLAITDHREVTRPAADEIPAGLTLIPGTELDFLLPTQAVHLLGLGVSPDIADCWNPNGTPQQAIDSIRACGGRAVLAHPAWSLNTTELMCSFRGLSGVEIFNSVSSVPTNALRGDSAAMLDPVFANGQLLNCFANDDSHRYEGECGMSATMLNTNDRSVAGILRAIDEGRFYATQGPEIRELSLTDGVVHIACSPAKYIIFYSNEVWIPNRTRALEGQTSADYVVSPRESFVRVQVVAEDGKSAWTSPIKLG
;
A
#
# COMPACT_ATOMS: atom_id res chain seq x y z
N MET A 1 -16.29 -3.93 -15.32
CA MET A 1 -15.83 -3.16 -14.14
C MET A 1 -14.49 -2.54 -14.48
N GLU A 2 -14.43 -1.21 -14.59
CA GLU A 2 -13.17 -0.48 -14.76
C GLU A 2 -12.57 -0.21 -13.38
N LEU A 3 -11.33 -0.67 -13.15
CA LEU A 3 -10.65 -0.57 -11.85
C LEU A 3 -9.60 0.55 -11.88
N LEU A 4 -8.78 0.58 -12.93
CA LEU A 4 -7.84 1.65 -13.23
C LEU A 4 -8.07 2.13 -14.67
N SER A 5 -8.06 3.45 -14.87
CA SER A 5 -8.39 4.08 -16.15
C SER A 5 -7.31 5.06 -16.58
N ALA A 6 -6.91 4.98 -17.85
CA ALA A 6 -6.04 5.98 -18.48
C ALA A 6 -6.72 7.36 -18.60
N SER A 7 -8.04 7.45 -18.43
CA SER A 7 -8.78 8.72 -18.44
C SER A 7 -8.62 9.53 -17.14
N ARG A 8 -8.06 8.92 -16.08
CA ARG A 8 -7.74 9.57 -14.81
C ARG A 8 -6.22 9.68 -14.69
N GLY A 9 -5.76 10.78 -14.09
CA GLY A 9 -4.37 10.91 -13.68
C GLY A 9 -4.00 9.91 -12.58
N PHE A 10 -2.70 9.65 -12.47
CA PHE A 10 -2.12 8.95 -11.35
C PHE A 10 -1.40 9.93 -10.44
N LEU A 11 -1.67 9.85 -9.15
CA LEU A 11 -0.94 10.56 -8.10
C LEU A 11 0.09 9.60 -7.51
N LYS A 12 1.35 10.02 -7.45
CA LYS A 12 2.43 9.25 -6.80
C LYS A 12 2.39 9.50 -5.30
N CYS A 13 2.18 8.46 -4.51
CA CYS A 13 1.92 8.61 -3.08
C CYS A 13 2.86 7.76 -2.22
N ASN A 14 3.21 8.29 -1.06
CA ASN A 14 3.83 7.53 0.03
C ASN A 14 2.98 7.74 1.29
N PHE A 15 2.63 6.65 1.97
CA PHE A 15 1.77 6.69 3.15
C PHE A 15 2.46 6.21 4.43
N HIS A 16 3.77 5.98 4.37
CA HIS A 16 4.54 5.52 5.51
C HIS A 16 5.91 6.20 5.52
N CYS A 17 6.09 7.15 6.41
CA CYS A 17 7.37 7.82 6.65
C CYS A 17 7.37 8.55 8.00
N HIS A 18 8.56 8.73 8.54
CA HIS A 18 8.79 9.23 9.90
C HIS A 18 9.63 10.50 9.90
N THR A 19 9.38 11.35 10.86
CA THR A 19 10.05 12.64 11.04
C THR A 19 10.68 12.71 12.42
N THR A 20 11.29 13.85 12.75
CA THR A 20 11.76 14.14 14.12
C THR A 20 10.64 14.22 15.16
N CYS A 21 9.36 14.11 14.77
CA CYS A 21 8.24 14.02 15.71
C CYS A 21 8.10 12.62 16.35
N SER A 22 8.64 11.56 15.75
CA SER A 22 8.93 10.28 16.40
C SER A 22 10.43 9.97 16.40
N ASP A 23 10.88 9.12 15.48
CA ASP A 23 12.20 8.50 15.43
C ASP A 23 12.87 8.64 14.05
N GLY A 24 12.29 9.44 13.17
CA GLY A 24 12.91 9.92 11.94
C GLY A 24 13.98 10.99 12.19
N ARG A 25 14.83 11.21 11.18
CA ARG A 25 16.00 12.11 11.26
C ARG A 25 15.79 13.49 10.67
N LEU A 26 14.75 13.66 9.85
CA LEU A 26 14.44 14.92 9.18
C LEU A 26 13.18 15.56 9.77
N SER A 27 13.15 16.89 9.77
CA SER A 27 11.96 17.62 10.20
C SER A 27 10.77 17.34 9.27
N PRO A 28 9.51 17.51 9.71
CA PRO A 28 8.34 17.34 8.83
C PRO A 28 8.45 18.13 7.52
N LYS A 29 8.98 19.36 7.60
CA LYS A 29 9.23 20.22 6.44
C LYS A 29 10.25 19.61 5.48
N ASP A 30 11.37 19.11 5.99
CA ASP A 30 12.43 18.52 5.18
C ASP A 30 11.99 17.20 4.55
N VAL A 31 11.20 16.39 5.27
CA VAL A 31 10.59 15.16 4.74
C VAL A 31 9.65 15.46 3.58
N MET A 32 8.74 16.43 3.75
CA MET A 32 7.84 16.85 2.66
C MET A 32 8.62 17.38 1.45
N ALA A 33 9.68 18.16 1.68
CA ALA A 33 10.54 18.66 0.62
C ALA A 33 11.28 17.52 -0.11
N ALA A 34 11.79 16.52 0.61
CA ALA A 34 12.47 15.36 0.04
C ALA A 34 11.55 14.55 -0.88
N TYR A 35 10.34 14.21 -0.43
CA TYR A 35 9.37 13.49 -1.27
C TYR A 35 8.89 14.32 -2.45
N ARG A 36 8.67 15.64 -2.27
CA ARG A 36 8.29 16.53 -3.38
C ARG A 36 9.39 16.61 -4.43
N ALA A 37 10.66 16.60 -4.04
CA ALA A 37 11.79 16.56 -4.97
C ALA A 37 11.89 15.25 -5.78
N LEU A 38 11.20 14.19 -5.35
CA LEU A 38 11.07 12.89 -6.03
C LEU A 38 9.72 12.73 -6.75
N ASP A 39 9.05 13.85 -6.99
CA ASP A 39 7.77 13.98 -7.68
C ASP A 39 6.59 13.25 -7.02
N TYR A 40 6.63 13.06 -5.69
CA TYR A 40 5.44 12.62 -4.97
C TYR A 40 4.40 13.74 -4.92
N ASP A 41 3.14 13.35 -5.12
CA ASP A 41 1.96 14.21 -5.10
C ASP A 41 1.24 14.18 -3.76
N VAL A 42 1.31 13.05 -3.04
CA VAL A 42 0.61 12.85 -1.76
C VAL A 42 1.52 12.21 -0.75
N LEU A 43 1.48 12.71 0.48
CA LEU A 43 2.18 12.12 1.62
C LEU A 43 1.20 11.87 2.77
N ALA A 44 1.38 10.78 3.49
CA ALA A 44 1.02 10.72 4.91
C ALA A 44 2.30 10.58 5.72
N ILE A 45 2.54 11.54 6.61
CA ILE A 45 3.54 11.41 7.66
C ILE A 45 2.88 10.59 8.76
N THR A 46 3.48 9.47 9.12
CA THR A 46 2.93 8.47 10.04
C THR A 46 3.85 8.27 11.23
N ASP A 47 4.30 9.37 11.83
CA ASP A 47 5.08 9.32 13.07
C ASP A 47 4.40 8.42 14.11
N HIS A 48 5.22 7.70 14.89
CA HIS A 48 4.73 6.77 15.89
C HIS A 48 3.85 7.47 16.92
N ARG A 49 2.58 7.03 16.99
CA ARG A 49 1.59 7.38 18.03
C ARG A 49 1.24 8.87 18.09
N GLU A 50 1.66 9.64 17.10
CA GLU A 50 1.45 11.07 16.98
C GLU A 50 0.86 11.38 15.60
N VAL A 51 0.02 12.42 15.50
CA VAL A 51 -0.43 12.95 14.21
C VAL A 51 0.31 14.26 13.95
N THR A 52 1.33 14.19 13.10
CA THR A 52 2.17 15.34 12.75
C THR A 52 1.38 16.40 11.98
N ARG A 53 1.46 17.65 12.46
CA ARG A 53 0.69 18.81 11.97
C ARG A 53 1.61 19.96 11.55
N PRO A 54 2.23 19.90 10.38
CA PRO A 54 2.99 21.03 9.87
C PRO A 54 2.05 22.21 9.60
N ALA A 55 2.60 23.42 9.64
CA ALA A 55 1.84 24.60 9.26
C ALA A 55 1.50 24.56 7.76
N ALA A 56 0.36 25.15 7.37
CA ALA A 56 -0.13 25.04 5.99
C ALA A 56 0.85 25.65 4.95
N ASP A 57 1.65 26.64 5.35
CA ASP A 57 2.69 27.28 4.54
C ASP A 57 4.00 26.48 4.48
N GLU A 58 4.16 25.43 5.29
CA GLU A 58 5.29 24.50 5.21
C GLU A 58 5.07 23.38 4.18
N ILE A 59 3.82 23.13 3.77
CA ILE A 59 3.49 22.09 2.79
C ILE A 59 3.93 22.58 1.40
N PRO A 60 4.86 21.88 0.72
CA PRO A 60 5.33 22.29 -0.61
C PRO A 60 4.19 22.38 -1.63
N ALA A 61 4.26 23.36 -2.53
CA ALA A 61 3.28 23.52 -3.60
C ALA A 61 3.15 22.22 -4.43
N GLY A 62 1.91 21.80 -4.66
CA GLY A 62 1.58 20.59 -5.42
C GLY A 62 1.57 19.29 -4.60
N LEU A 63 2.01 19.32 -3.33
CA LEU A 63 1.91 18.19 -2.40
C LEU A 63 0.62 18.28 -1.58
N THR A 64 -0.13 17.18 -1.50
CA THR A 64 -1.23 17.02 -0.54
C THR A 64 -0.76 16.18 0.65
N LEU A 65 -0.87 16.74 1.86
CA LEU A 65 -0.62 15.98 3.09
C LEU A 65 -1.93 15.42 3.64
N ILE A 66 -1.93 14.12 3.97
CA ILE A 66 -3.03 13.44 4.66
C ILE A 66 -2.60 13.19 6.11
N PRO A 67 -3.47 13.46 7.11
CA PRO A 67 -3.19 13.10 8.50
C PRO A 67 -2.88 11.60 8.63
N GLY A 68 -1.79 11.28 9.30
CA GLY A 68 -1.31 9.91 9.49
C GLY A 68 -0.76 9.71 10.89
N THR A 69 -0.72 8.46 11.33
CA THR A 69 0.00 8.00 12.52
C THR A 69 0.33 6.52 12.34
N GLU A 70 1.38 6.02 13.00
CA GLU A 70 1.64 4.59 13.13
C GLU A 70 1.46 4.14 14.59
N LEU A 71 0.61 3.15 14.80
CA LEU A 71 0.40 2.51 16.10
C LEU A 71 1.10 1.14 16.12
N ASP A 72 2.00 0.95 17.07
CA ASP A 72 2.86 -0.23 17.18
C ASP A 72 2.59 -1.04 18.45
N PHE A 73 2.67 -2.37 18.31
CA PHE A 73 2.46 -3.35 19.36
C PHE A 73 3.53 -4.45 19.28
N LEU A 74 4.06 -4.85 20.44
CA LEU A 74 4.95 -6.01 20.54
C LEU A 74 4.21 -7.20 21.13
N LEU A 75 4.04 -8.25 20.34
CA LEU A 75 3.54 -9.56 20.75
C LEU A 75 4.74 -10.48 21.06
N PRO A 76 4.55 -11.63 21.75
CA PRO A 76 5.67 -12.48 22.18
C PRO A 76 6.67 -12.90 21.09
N THR A 77 6.21 -13.04 19.84
CA THR A 77 7.04 -13.48 18.70
C THR A 77 6.92 -12.62 17.45
N GLN A 78 6.11 -11.55 17.51
CA GLN A 78 5.69 -10.75 16.35
C GLN A 78 5.55 -9.28 16.77
N ALA A 79 5.79 -8.36 15.85
CA ALA A 79 5.34 -6.98 16.00
C ALA A 79 4.02 -6.78 15.24
N VAL A 80 3.18 -5.82 15.62
CA VAL A 80 2.04 -5.41 14.79
C VAL A 80 2.08 -3.90 14.70
N HIS A 81 2.23 -3.41 13.48
CA HIS A 81 2.27 -1.98 13.20
C HIS A 81 1.08 -1.63 12.29
N LEU A 82 0.38 -0.56 12.65
CA LEU A 82 -0.87 -0.15 12.03
C LEU A 82 -0.80 1.33 11.65
N LEU A 83 -0.86 1.61 10.36
CA LEU A 83 -1.02 2.97 9.89
C LEU A 83 -2.49 3.37 10.04
N GLY A 84 -2.73 4.56 10.60
CA GLY A 84 -4.01 5.24 10.59
C GLY A 84 -4.02 6.35 9.55
N LEU A 85 -4.55 6.10 8.35
CA LEU A 85 -4.57 7.08 7.26
C LEU A 85 -5.87 7.90 7.26
N GLY A 86 -5.75 9.23 7.26
CA GLY A 86 -6.89 10.15 7.28
C GLY A 86 -7.61 10.20 8.63
N VAL A 87 -6.89 9.96 9.73
CA VAL A 87 -7.42 9.97 11.10
C VAL A 87 -7.68 11.40 11.61
N SER A 88 -8.71 11.54 12.45
CA SER A 88 -8.86 12.74 13.30
C SER A 88 -7.67 12.87 14.27
N PRO A 89 -7.23 14.09 14.63
CA PRO A 89 -6.38 14.35 15.81
C PRO A 89 -6.72 13.55 17.06
N ASP A 90 -8.01 13.33 17.31
CA ASP A 90 -8.50 12.69 18.53
C ASP A 90 -8.04 11.23 18.66
N ILE A 91 -7.42 10.65 17.64
CA ILE A 91 -6.85 9.31 17.70
C ILE A 91 -5.88 9.16 18.86
N ALA A 92 -5.09 10.20 19.19
CA ALA A 92 -4.15 10.21 20.30
C ALA A 92 -4.82 9.96 21.66
N ASP A 93 -6.08 10.38 21.80
CA ASP A 93 -6.88 10.21 23.03
C ASP A 93 -7.77 8.96 22.99
N CYS A 94 -8.04 8.43 21.79
CA CYS A 94 -8.99 7.32 21.58
C CYS A 94 -8.34 5.94 21.67
N TRP A 95 -7.05 5.82 21.35
CA TRP A 95 -6.35 4.53 21.35
C TRP A 95 -5.75 4.18 22.73
N ASN A 96 -5.65 2.88 23.02
CA ASN A 96 -5.05 2.38 24.25
C ASN A 96 -3.72 1.67 23.96
N PRO A 97 -2.55 2.20 24.40
CA PRO A 97 -1.25 1.56 24.18
C PRO A 97 -1.08 0.21 24.89
N ASN A 98 -1.88 -0.05 25.93
CA ASN A 98 -1.93 -1.35 26.61
C ASN A 98 -3.06 -2.24 26.08
N GLY A 99 -3.75 -1.81 25.01
CA GLY A 99 -4.82 -2.54 24.37
C GLY A 99 -4.31 -3.58 23.37
N THR A 100 -5.23 -4.19 22.65
CA THR A 100 -4.91 -5.14 21.57
C THR A 100 -4.79 -4.42 20.22
N PRO A 101 -4.06 -4.99 19.24
CA PRO A 101 -4.04 -4.43 17.89
C PRO A 101 -5.44 -4.32 17.26
N GLN A 102 -6.37 -5.23 17.59
CA GLN A 102 -7.76 -5.11 17.13
C GLN A 102 -8.46 -3.85 17.68
N GLN A 103 -8.27 -3.53 18.96
CA GLN A 103 -8.82 -2.29 19.54
C GLN A 103 -8.22 -1.04 18.89
N ALA A 104 -6.96 -1.09 18.48
CA ALA A 104 -6.31 -0.01 17.75
C ALA A 104 -6.92 0.17 16.34
N ILE A 105 -7.19 -0.93 15.63
CA ILE A 105 -7.91 -0.89 14.34
C ILE A 105 -9.29 -0.24 14.54
N ASP A 106 -10.04 -0.68 15.55
CA ASP A 106 -11.37 -0.12 15.84
C ASP A 106 -11.29 1.38 16.16
N SER A 107 -10.26 1.82 16.89
CA SER A 107 -10.02 3.22 17.24
C SER A 107 -9.68 4.07 16.00
N ILE A 108 -8.81 3.57 15.12
CA ILE A 108 -8.50 4.22 13.83
C ILE A 108 -9.78 4.42 13.02
N ARG A 109 -10.62 3.37 12.92
CA ARG A 109 -11.89 3.42 12.18
C ARG A 109 -12.88 4.40 12.81
N ALA A 110 -12.99 4.41 14.14
CA ALA A 110 -13.84 5.36 14.87
C ALA A 110 -13.43 6.81 14.64
N CYS A 111 -12.13 7.06 14.45
CA CYS A 111 -11.58 8.38 14.11
C CYS A 111 -11.64 8.71 12.60
N GLY A 112 -12.40 7.95 11.81
CA GLY A 112 -12.58 8.17 10.37
C GLY A 112 -11.41 7.69 9.50
N GLY A 113 -10.41 7.06 10.10
CA GLY A 113 -9.20 6.60 9.42
C GLY A 113 -9.35 5.26 8.69
N ARG A 114 -8.37 4.96 7.85
CA ARG A 114 -8.16 3.66 7.22
C ARG A 114 -7.02 2.97 7.96
N ALA A 115 -7.31 1.80 8.54
CA ALA A 115 -6.30 0.99 9.21
C ALA A 115 -5.57 0.14 8.17
N VAL A 116 -4.26 0.35 8.03
CA VAL A 116 -3.40 -0.39 7.09
C VAL A 116 -2.35 -1.15 7.90
N LEU A 117 -2.25 -2.47 7.69
CA LEU A 117 -1.22 -3.28 8.34
C LEU A 117 0.15 -3.02 7.68
N ALA A 118 1.12 -2.52 8.44
CA ALA A 118 2.45 -2.19 7.94
C ALA A 118 3.40 -3.41 7.94
N HIS A 119 4.21 -3.48 6.89
CA HIS A 119 5.33 -4.42 6.68
C HIS A 119 5.20 -5.80 7.37
N PRO A 120 4.17 -6.59 7.06
CA PRO A 120 3.85 -7.82 7.80
C PRO A 120 4.95 -8.88 7.72
N ALA A 121 5.70 -8.95 6.60
CA ALA A 121 6.84 -9.86 6.46
C ALA A 121 7.97 -9.53 7.44
N TRP A 122 8.32 -8.25 7.59
CA TRP A 122 9.33 -7.80 8.55
C TRP A 122 8.90 -8.10 9.99
N SER A 123 7.63 -7.81 10.28
CA SER A 123 6.94 -7.99 11.56
C SER A 123 6.65 -9.45 11.94
N LEU A 124 6.99 -10.42 11.07
CA LEU A 124 6.73 -11.86 11.25
C LEU A 124 5.24 -12.22 11.37
N ASN A 125 4.33 -11.39 10.82
CA ASN A 125 2.90 -11.62 10.94
C ASN A 125 2.48 -12.91 10.24
N THR A 126 1.90 -13.85 10.99
CA THR A 126 1.40 -15.09 10.41
C THR A 126 0.11 -14.85 9.62
N THR A 127 -0.19 -15.72 8.66
CA THR A 127 -1.50 -15.75 7.99
C THR A 127 -2.65 -15.81 8.99
N GLU A 128 -2.52 -16.62 10.04
CA GLU A 128 -3.54 -16.73 11.10
C GLU A 128 -3.76 -15.40 11.82
N LEU A 129 -2.69 -14.70 12.22
CA LEU A 129 -2.79 -13.42 12.89
C LEU A 129 -3.46 -12.38 11.97
N MET A 130 -3.01 -12.27 10.72
CA MET A 130 -3.59 -11.31 9.76
C MET A 130 -5.08 -11.60 9.51
N CYS A 131 -5.46 -12.87 9.37
CA CYS A 131 -6.84 -13.31 9.21
C CYS A 131 -7.71 -13.12 10.47
N SER A 132 -7.09 -12.88 11.64
CA SER A 132 -7.83 -12.63 12.89
C SER A 132 -8.36 -11.19 12.98
N PHE A 133 -7.73 -10.24 12.28
CA PHE A 133 -8.12 -8.84 12.33
C PHE A 133 -9.41 -8.56 11.56
N ARG A 134 -10.17 -7.58 12.05
CA ARG A 134 -11.39 -7.07 11.41
C ARG A 134 -11.26 -5.56 11.24
N GLY A 135 -11.82 -5.02 10.15
CA GLY A 135 -11.82 -3.57 9.90
C GLY A 135 -10.54 -3.00 9.27
N LEU A 136 -9.56 -3.85 8.93
CA LEU A 136 -8.43 -3.43 8.09
C LEU A 136 -8.95 -2.95 6.73
N SER A 137 -8.40 -1.83 6.28
CA SER A 137 -8.65 -1.22 4.96
C SER A 137 -7.58 -1.64 3.94
N GLY A 138 -6.40 -2.06 4.42
CA GLY A 138 -5.30 -2.44 3.56
C GLY A 138 -4.15 -3.09 4.29
N VAL A 139 -3.12 -3.42 3.52
CA VAL A 139 -1.86 -3.99 3.97
C VAL A 139 -0.72 -3.53 3.06
N GLU A 140 0.47 -3.34 3.61
CA GLU A 140 1.66 -3.13 2.79
C GLU A 140 2.08 -4.45 2.13
N ILE A 141 1.97 -4.52 0.81
CA ILE A 141 2.53 -5.62 0.01
C ILE A 141 4.02 -5.44 -0.18
N PHE A 142 4.51 -4.20 -0.16
CA PHE A 142 5.92 -3.87 -0.22
C PHE A 142 6.28 -2.75 0.77
N ASN A 143 7.42 -2.89 1.45
CA ASN A 143 7.98 -1.87 2.33
C ASN A 143 9.50 -1.71 2.08
N SER A 144 9.95 -0.49 1.77
CA SER A 144 11.33 -0.25 1.34
C SER A 144 12.36 -0.40 2.46
N VAL A 145 12.13 0.20 3.65
CA VAL A 145 13.06 0.06 4.79
C VAL A 145 13.19 -1.37 5.26
N SER A 146 12.16 -2.18 5.09
CA SER A 146 12.18 -3.62 5.36
C SER A 146 13.03 -4.43 4.37
N SER A 147 13.80 -3.80 3.49
CA SER A 147 14.71 -4.41 2.50
C SER A 147 16.17 -3.98 2.68
N VAL A 148 17.08 -4.65 1.97
CA VAL A 148 18.50 -4.25 1.92
C VAL A 148 18.65 -2.90 1.20
N PRO A 149 19.62 -2.05 1.58
CA PRO A 149 20.65 -2.27 2.61
C PRO A 149 20.20 -1.94 4.04
N THR A 150 19.00 -1.40 4.23
CA THR A 150 18.53 -0.90 5.53
C THR A 150 18.20 -2.03 6.50
N ASN A 151 17.62 -3.13 6.01
CA ASN A 151 17.22 -4.29 6.80
C ASN A 151 17.42 -5.61 6.03
N ALA A 152 16.88 -6.72 6.54
CA ALA A 152 16.87 -8.01 5.86
C ALA A 152 15.99 -8.00 4.59
N LEU A 153 16.01 -9.04 3.76
CA LEU A 153 15.12 -9.17 2.60
C LEU A 153 13.68 -9.54 3.01
N ARG A 154 12.97 -8.60 3.64
CA ARG A 154 11.59 -8.78 4.13
C ARG A 154 10.64 -7.65 3.70
N GLY A 155 11.00 -6.89 2.66
CA GLY A 155 10.13 -5.84 2.13
C GLY A 155 8.96 -6.41 1.35
N ASP A 156 9.15 -7.50 0.61
CA ASP A 156 8.10 -8.14 -0.19
C ASP A 156 7.24 -9.09 0.67
N SER A 157 5.96 -8.77 0.79
CA SER A 157 4.95 -9.55 1.50
C SER A 157 3.96 -10.25 0.54
N ALA A 158 4.15 -10.20 -0.78
CA ALA A 158 3.17 -10.69 -1.75
C ALA A 158 2.82 -12.17 -1.54
N ALA A 159 3.82 -13.04 -1.39
CA ALA A 159 3.62 -14.48 -1.25
C ALA A 159 2.88 -14.86 0.05
N MET A 160 3.06 -14.09 1.14
CA MET A 160 2.37 -14.36 2.41
C MET A 160 0.94 -13.80 2.45
N LEU A 161 0.62 -12.83 1.60
CA LEU A 161 -0.71 -12.25 1.49
C LEU A 161 -1.67 -13.09 0.64
N ASP A 162 -1.19 -13.85 -0.34
CA ASP A 162 -2.06 -14.69 -1.17
C ASP A 162 -2.88 -15.72 -0.34
N PRO A 163 -2.30 -16.41 0.68
CA PRO A 163 -3.10 -17.21 1.61
C PRO A 163 -4.11 -16.41 2.43
N VAL A 164 -3.82 -15.15 2.80
CA VAL A 164 -4.77 -14.27 3.52
C VAL A 164 -5.97 -13.97 2.61
N PHE A 165 -5.70 -13.64 1.34
CA PHE A 165 -6.73 -13.38 0.34
C PHE A 165 -7.56 -14.62 0.04
N ALA A 166 -6.93 -15.79 -0.08
CA ALA A 166 -7.62 -17.08 -0.26
C ALA A 166 -8.52 -17.45 0.93
N ASN A 167 -8.20 -16.98 2.14
CA ASN A 167 -9.06 -17.11 3.32
C ASN A 167 -10.17 -16.03 3.40
N GLY A 168 -10.35 -15.23 2.35
CA GLY A 168 -11.48 -14.31 2.18
C GLY A 168 -11.23 -12.87 2.64
N GLN A 169 -10.05 -12.57 3.17
CA GLN A 169 -9.71 -11.22 3.64
C GLN A 169 -9.01 -10.42 2.54
N LEU A 170 -9.78 -9.97 1.55
CA LEU A 170 -9.27 -9.18 0.42
C LEU A 170 -8.98 -7.73 0.86
N LEU A 171 -7.70 -7.40 1.04
CA LEU A 171 -7.23 -6.09 1.48
C LEU A 171 -6.59 -5.32 0.34
N ASN A 172 -6.70 -3.99 0.35
CA ASN A 172 -5.96 -3.18 -0.61
C ASN A 172 -4.45 -3.23 -0.34
N CYS A 173 -3.66 -3.32 -1.42
CA CYS A 173 -2.21 -3.50 -1.36
C CYS A 173 -1.45 -2.18 -1.53
N PHE A 174 -0.68 -1.78 -0.52
CA PHE A 174 0.12 -0.56 -0.52
C PHE A 174 1.61 -0.87 -0.71
N ALA A 175 2.34 0.05 -1.35
CA ALA A 175 3.79 0.09 -1.27
C ALA A 175 4.23 1.45 -0.74
N ASN A 176 5.01 1.43 0.34
CA ASN A 176 5.51 2.63 0.99
C ASN A 176 6.96 2.43 1.44
N ASP A 177 7.64 3.54 1.73
CA ASP A 177 9.06 3.49 2.01
C ASP A 177 9.39 3.23 3.48
N ASP A 178 8.55 3.69 4.41
CA ASP A 178 8.82 3.65 5.86
C ASP A 178 10.14 4.37 6.21
N SER A 179 10.34 5.52 5.58
CA SER A 179 11.61 6.25 5.66
C SER A 179 11.86 6.87 7.03
N HIS A 180 13.07 6.66 7.57
CA HIS A 180 13.49 7.21 8.85
C HIS A 180 14.75 8.08 8.74
N ARG A 181 15.77 7.62 8.01
CA ARG A 181 17.08 8.26 7.88
C ARG A 181 17.22 9.13 6.64
N TYR A 182 16.48 8.80 5.58
CA TYR A 182 16.52 9.48 4.29
C TYR A 182 17.90 9.40 3.61
N GLU A 183 18.59 8.27 3.79
CA GLU A 183 19.95 8.01 3.30
C GLU A 183 19.97 7.02 2.11
N GLY A 184 18.80 6.63 1.62
CA GLY A 184 18.64 5.76 0.45
C GLY A 184 17.29 5.03 0.38
N GLU A 185 16.52 5.04 1.47
CA GLU A 185 15.22 4.39 1.56
C GLU A 185 14.07 5.22 0.96
N CYS A 186 14.21 6.54 0.89
CA CYS A 186 13.19 7.45 0.40
C CYS A 186 13.05 7.36 -1.13
N GLY A 187 11.82 7.20 -1.61
CA GLY A 187 11.47 7.15 -3.03
C GLY A 187 11.70 5.80 -3.71
N MET A 188 11.86 4.72 -2.94
CA MET A 188 12.13 3.38 -3.47
C MET A 188 10.85 2.65 -3.91
N SER A 189 9.71 3.03 -3.36
CA SER A 189 8.41 2.50 -3.73
C SER A 189 7.31 3.55 -3.64
N ALA A 190 6.18 3.30 -4.28
CA ALA A 190 5.05 4.22 -4.27
C ALA A 190 3.73 3.47 -4.37
N THR A 191 2.69 4.11 -3.87
CA THR A 191 1.30 3.77 -4.14
C THR A 191 0.76 4.75 -5.18
N MET A 192 0.31 4.25 -6.33
CA MET A 192 -0.10 5.05 -7.48
C MET A 192 -1.62 5.15 -7.54
N LEU A 193 -2.17 6.29 -7.10
CA LEU A 193 -3.62 6.52 -6.96
C LEU A 193 -4.25 7.06 -8.25
N ASN A 194 -5.23 6.36 -8.80
CA ASN A 194 -5.90 6.70 -10.06
C ASN A 194 -7.11 7.63 -9.83
N THR A 195 -6.84 8.92 -9.66
CA THR A 195 -7.84 9.95 -9.39
C THR A 195 -7.41 11.34 -9.89
N ASN A 196 -8.38 12.14 -10.33
CA ASN A 196 -8.17 13.56 -10.67
C ASN A 196 -8.47 14.50 -9.48
N ASP A 197 -9.10 13.98 -8.42
CA ASP A 197 -9.46 14.74 -7.23
C ASP A 197 -8.31 14.70 -6.21
N ARG A 198 -7.51 15.78 -6.18
CA ARG A 198 -6.35 15.96 -5.30
C ARG A 198 -6.70 16.36 -3.87
N SER A 199 -7.98 16.53 -3.54
CA SER A 199 -8.41 16.82 -2.18
C SER A 199 -8.20 15.61 -1.27
N VAL A 200 -8.00 15.84 0.03
CA VAL A 200 -7.89 14.76 1.02
C VAL A 200 -9.11 13.81 0.92
N ALA A 201 -10.32 14.35 0.80
CA ALA A 201 -11.53 13.54 0.63
C ALA A 201 -11.52 12.72 -0.67
N GLY A 202 -11.02 13.28 -1.77
CA GLY A 202 -10.86 12.61 -3.05
C GLY A 202 -9.89 11.44 -3.01
N ILE A 203 -8.73 11.66 -2.38
CA ILE A 203 -7.69 10.64 -2.21
C ILE A 203 -8.21 9.51 -1.31
N LEU A 204 -8.78 9.86 -0.17
CA LEU A 204 -9.33 8.91 0.79
C LEU A 204 -10.48 8.08 0.19
N ARG A 205 -11.33 8.68 -0.66
CA ARG A 205 -12.34 7.95 -1.45
C ARG A 205 -11.71 6.99 -2.45
N ALA A 206 -10.66 7.39 -3.16
CA ALA A 206 -9.95 6.53 -4.10
C ALA A 206 -9.25 5.34 -3.40
N ILE A 207 -8.76 5.54 -2.16
CA ILE A 207 -8.25 4.46 -1.31
C ILE A 207 -9.37 3.48 -0.97
N ASP A 208 -10.53 3.95 -0.50
CA ASP A 208 -11.65 3.06 -0.12
C ASP A 208 -12.17 2.23 -1.30
N GLU A 209 -12.20 2.83 -2.49
CA GLU A 209 -12.62 2.19 -3.73
C GLU A 209 -11.53 1.28 -4.34
N GLY A 210 -10.33 1.22 -3.76
CA GLY A 210 -9.22 0.40 -4.25
C GLY A 210 -8.68 0.87 -5.61
N ARG A 211 -8.86 2.14 -5.98
CA ARG A 211 -8.43 2.71 -7.28
C ARG A 211 -6.96 3.07 -7.30
N PHE A 212 -6.09 2.09 -7.05
CA PHE A 212 -4.64 2.28 -7.04
C PHE A 212 -3.88 0.97 -7.20
N TYR A 213 -2.57 1.08 -7.39
CA TYR A 213 -1.64 -0.06 -7.36
C TYR A 213 -0.37 0.31 -6.61
N ALA A 214 0.32 -0.70 -6.08
CA ALA A 214 1.61 -0.59 -5.42
C ALA A 214 2.74 -0.79 -6.44
N THR A 215 3.88 -0.10 -6.32
CA THR A 215 4.99 -0.25 -7.27
C THR A 215 6.35 0.14 -6.72
N GLN A 216 7.41 -0.47 -7.28
CA GLN A 216 8.80 -0.05 -7.15
C GLN A 216 9.31 0.71 -8.39
N GLY A 217 8.44 0.97 -9.38
CA GLY A 217 8.81 1.59 -10.64
C GLY A 217 7.89 1.22 -11.81
N PRO A 218 7.59 -0.07 -12.05
CA PRO A 218 6.73 -0.47 -13.17
C PRO A 218 5.35 0.21 -13.11
N GLU A 219 4.79 0.54 -14.27
CA GLU A 219 3.52 1.26 -14.38
C GLU A 219 2.37 0.31 -14.69
N ILE A 220 1.21 0.54 -14.09
CA ILE A 220 -0.07 -0.05 -14.50
C ILE A 220 -0.97 1.10 -14.93
N ARG A 221 -1.30 1.14 -16.22
CA ARG A 221 -2.03 2.25 -16.86
C ARG A 221 -3.52 2.00 -16.89
N GLU A 222 -3.91 0.74 -17.12
CA GLU A 222 -5.30 0.30 -17.17
C GLU A 222 -5.44 -1.06 -16.51
N LEU A 223 -6.58 -1.26 -15.85
CA LEU A 223 -6.97 -2.52 -15.26
C LEU A 223 -8.50 -2.61 -15.29
N SER A 224 -9.04 -3.68 -15.84
CA SER A 224 -10.49 -3.89 -15.88
C SER A 224 -10.85 -5.38 -15.78
N LEU A 225 -12.08 -5.64 -15.33
CA LEU A 225 -12.71 -6.96 -15.36
C LEU A 225 -14.02 -6.84 -16.15
N THR A 226 -14.08 -7.41 -17.35
CA THR A 226 -15.25 -7.35 -18.23
C THR A 226 -15.54 -8.75 -18.77
N ASP A 227 -16.77 -9.23 -18.63
CA ASP A 227 -17.21 -10.55 -19.13
C ASP A 227 -16.30 -11.72 -18.72
N GLY A 228 -15.81 -11.69 -17.48
CA GLY A 228 -14.89 -12.72 -16.95
C GLY A 228 -13.45 -12.60 -17.45
N VAL A 229 -13.07 -11.49 -18.10
CA VAL A 229 -11.71 -11.23 -18.56
C VAL A 229 -11.08 -10.09 -17.77
N VAL A 230 -9.96 -10.36 -17.11
CA VAL A 230 -9.09 -9.34 -16.53
C VAL A 230 -8.16 -8.84 -17.63
N HIS A 231 -8.29 -7.56 -17.99
CA HIS A 231 -7.38 -6.85 -18.88
C HIS A 231 -6.44 -5.97 -18.07
N ILE A 232 -5.16 -5.95 -18.43
CA ILE A 232 -4.15 -5.02 -17.90
C ILE A 232 -3.34 -4.39 -19.03
N ALA A 233 -3.07 -3.08 -18.92
CA ALA A 233 -2.07 -2.37 -19.69
C ALA A 233 -1.00 -1.77 -18.75
N CYS A 234 0.27 -1.89 -19.10
CA CYS A 234 1.40 -1.58 -18.23
C CYS A 234 2.63 -1.07 -19.00
N SER A 235 3.66 -0.64 -18.26
CA SER A 235 5.01 -0.46 -18.81
C SER A 235 5.58 -1.79 -19.34
N PRO A 236 6.60 -1.78 -20.21
CA PRO A 236 7.26 -3.02 -20.66
C PRO A 236 7.61 -3.94 -19.49
N ALA A 237 7.08 -5.17 -19.55
CA ALA A 237 7.22 -6.18 -18.52
C ALA A 237 8.10 -7.33 -19.00
N LYS A 238 8.82 -7.93 -18.07
CA LYS A 238 9.43 -9.26 -18.22
C LYS A 238 8.38 -10.35 -17.99
N TYR A 239 7.58 -10.17 -16.95
CA TYR A 239 6.46 -11.05 -16.61
C TYR A 239 5.21 -10.26 -16.26
N ILE A 240 4.07 -10.73 -16.73
CA ILE A 240 2.75 -10.37 -16.19
C ILE A 240 2.17 -11.63 -15.56
N ILE A 241 1.88 -11.56 -14.26
CA ILE A 241 1.51 -12.71 -13.44
C ILE A 241 0.15 -12.45 -12.79
N PHE A 242 -0.76 -13.41 -12.91
CA PHE A 242 -2.09 -13.43 -12.32
C PHE A 242 -2.12 -14.44 -11.17
N TYR A 243 -2.26 -13.95 -9.95
CA TYR A 243 -2.38 -14.74 -8.73
C TYR A 243 -3.85 -14.90 -8.36
N SER A 244 -4.25 -16.08 -7.88
CA SER A 244 -5.60 -16.36 -7.38
C SER A 244 -5.56 -17.43 -6.28
N ASN A 245 -6.72 -17.83 -5.78
CA ASN A 245 -6.86 -18.93 -4.82
C ASN A 245 -6.56 -20.31 -5.44
N GLU A 246 -6.38 -20.42 -6.76
CA GLU A 246 -6.12 -21.69 -7.43
C GLU A 246 -4.62 -22.03 -7.43
N VAL A 247 -4.28 -23.22 -6.90
CA VAL A 247 -2.90 -23.72 -6.87
C VAL A 247 -2.31 -23.85 -8.28
N TRP A 248 -3.14 -24.14 -9.28
CA TRP A 248 -2.74 -24.18 -10.68
C TRP A 248 -3.91 -23.91 -11.63
N ILE A 249 -3.65 -23.06 -12.63
CA ILE A 249 -4.53 -22.78 -13.75
C ILE A 249 -3.67 -22.36 -14.96
N PRO A 250 -4.04 -22.72 -16.21
CA PRO A 250 -3.29 -22.29 -17.37
C PRO A 250 -3.24 -20.76 -17.48
N ASN A 251 -2.24 -20.24 -18.19
CA ASN A 251 -2.16 -18.84 -18.61
C ASN A 251 -1.98 -17.79 -17.50
N ARG A 252 -1.83 -18.20 -16.23
CA ARG A 252 -1.60 -17.29 -15.09
C ARG A 252 -0.25 -16.55 -15.13
N THR A 253 0.67 -16.97 -15.99
CA THR A 253 1.95 -16.29 -16.18
C THR A 253 2.14 -16.09 -17.67
N ARG A 254 2.41 -14.85 -18.05
CA ARG A 254 2.83 -14.46 -19.39
C ARG A 254 4.27 -13.96 -19.29
N ALA A 255 5.16 -14.66 -19.99
CA ALA A 255 6.54 -14.25 -20.15
C ALA A 255 6.69 -13.79 -21.59
N LEU A 256 6.96 -12.51 -21.80
CA LEU A 256 7.25 -11.93 -23.09
C LEU A 256 8.11 -10.70 -22.85
N GLU A 257 9.30 -10.68 -23.45
CA GLU A 257 10.21 -9.54 -23.39
C GLU A 257 9.52 -8.31 -23.99
N GLY A 258 9.28 -7.31 -23.16
CA GLY A 258 8.69 -6.03 -23.60
C GLY A 258 7.17 -6.02 -23.76
N GLN A 259 6.45 -7.01 -23.24
CA GLN A 259 4.98 -7.00 -23.27
C GLN A 259 4.42 -5.84 -22.44
N THR A 260 3.41 -5.15 -22.98
CA THR A 260 2.80 -3.97 -22.36
C THR A 260 1.32 -4.15 -22.03
N SER A 261 0.75 -5.32 -22.33
CA SER A 261 -0.63 -5.64 -21.97
C SER A 261 -0.87 -7.15 -21.93
N ALA A 262 -1.86 -7.59 -21.18
CA ALA A 262 -2.30 -8.98 -21.16
C ALA A 262 -3.78 -9.11 -20.81
N ASP A 263 -4.40 -10.16 -21.34
CA ASP A 263 -5.74 -10.61 -20.98
C ASP A 263 -5.66 -11.95 -20.26
N TYR A 264 -6.49 -12.08 -19.23
CA TYR A 264 -6.63 -13.29 -18.44
C TYR A 264 -8.11 -13.65 -18.27
N VAL A 265 -8.49 -14.83 -18.76
CA VAL A 265 -9.85 -15.35 -18.62
C VAL A 265 -9.97 -16.02 -17.25
N VAL A 266 -10.83 -15.45 -16.42
CA VAL A 266 -11.13 -15.92 -15.07
C VAL A 266 -11.88 -17.26 -15.13
N SER A 267 -11.44 -18.21 -14.32
CA SER A 267 -12.13 -19.48 -14.11
C SER A 267 -13.23 -19.35 -13.05
N PRO A 268 -14.35 -20.10 -13.19
CA PRO A 268 -15.40 -20.15 -12.17
C PRO A 268 -14.96 -20.64 -10.78
N ARG A 269 -13.74 -21.18 -10.65
CA ARG A 269 -13.15 -21.62 -9.37
C ARG A 269 -12.38 -20.53 -8.64
N GLU A 270 -12.12 -19.41 -9.30
CA GLU A 270 -11.36 -18.30 -8.73
C GLU A 270 -12.30 -17.35 -7.96
N SER A 271 -11.94 -17.01 -6.72
CA SER A 271 -12.66 -16.04 -5.87
C SER A 271 -12.01 -14.65 -5.89
N PHE A 272 -10.74 -14.57 -6.28
CA PHE A 272 -10.05 -13.32 -6.54
C PHE A 272 -8.98 -13.50 -7.63
N VAL A 273 -8.59 -12.39 -8.28
CA VAL A 273 -7.38 -12.32 -9.10
C VAL A 273 -6.58 -11.08 -8.69
N ARG A 274 -5.26 -11.23 -8.51
CA ARG A 274 -4.31 -10.14 -8.27
C ARG A 274 -3.25 -10.17 -9.36
N VAL A 275 -2.88 -9.01 -9.89
CA VAL A 275 -1.88 -8.93 -10.97
C VAL A 275 -0.55 -8.41 -10.42
N GLN A 276 0.55 -9.00 -10.85
CA GLN A 276 1.91 -8.50 -10.65
C GLN A 276 2.58 -8.29 -12.01
N VAL A 277 3.14 -7.10 -12.20
CA VAL A 277 3.98 -6.77 -13.35
C VAL A 277 5.41 -6.73 -12.86
N VAL A 278 6.28 -7.56 -13.44
CA VAL A 278 7.71 -7.63 -13.10
C VAL A 278 8.51 -7.05 -14.26
N ALA A 279 9.34 -6.05 -13.99
CA ALA A 279 10.25 -5.45 -14.96
C ALA A 279 11.56 -6.25 -15.12
N GLU A 280 12.39 -5.89 -16.09
CA GLU A 280 13.66 -6.58 -16.37
C GLU A 280 14.67 -6.53 -15.23
N ASP A 281 14.66 -5.44 -14.46
CA ASP A 281 15.51 -5.26 -13.26
C ASP A 281 14.98 -6.01 -12.02
N GLY A 282 13.87 -6.75 -12.16
CA GLY A 282 13.23 -7.51 -11.09
C GLY A 282 12.28 -6.69 -10.21
N LYS A 283 12.19 -5.37 -10.40
CA LYS A 283 11.22 -4.54 -9.69
C LYS A 283 9.80 -4.87 -10.11
N SER A 284 8.86 -4.69 -9.19
CA SER A 284 7.48 -5.09 -9.41
C SER A 284 6.47 -3.96 -9.19
N ALA A 285 5.33 -4.10 -9.85
CA ALA A 285 4.08 -3.44 -9.50
C ALA A 285 3.01 -4.49 -9.18
N TRP A 286 2.14 -4.20 -8.22
CA TRP A 286 1.13 -5.11 -7.72
C TRP A 286 -0.22 -4.40 -7.63
N THR A 287 -1.26 -5.06 -8.11
CA THR A 287 -2.63 -4.62 -7.85
C THR A 287 -3.09 -5.09 -6.46
N SER A 288 -4.16 -4.49 -5.95
CA SER A 288 -5.01 -5.14 -4.95
C SER A 288 -5.70 -6.39 -5.56
N PRO A 289 -6.13 -7.37 -4.75
CA PRO A 289 -6.93 -8.48 -5.24
C PRO A 289 -8.30 -7.99 -5.74
N ILE A 290 -8.61 -8.31 -6.98
CA ILE A 290 -9.91 -8.09 -7.62
C ILE A 290 -10.84 -9.17 -7.12
N LYS A 291 -11.87 -8.80 -6.35
CA LYS A 291 -12.91 -9.73 -5.92
C LYS A 291 -13.72 -10.22 -7.11
N LEU A 292 -13.90 -11.53 -7.20
CA LEU A 292 -14.74 -12.19 -8.20
C LEU A 292 -16.09 -12.56 -7.59
N GLY A 293 -17.13 -12.60 -8.43
CA GLY A 293 -18.51 -12.89 -8.05
C GLY A 293 -18.85 -14.36 -8.14
#